data_AF-A0A955CR07-F1
#
_entry.id   AF-A0A955CR07-F1
#
_cell.length_a   1.000
_cell.length_b   1.000
_cell.length_c   1.000
_cell.angle_alpha   90.00
_cell.angle_beta   90.00
_cell.angle_gamma   90.00
#
_symmetry.space_group_name_H-M   'P 1'
#
loop_
_entity.id
_entity.type
_entity.pdbx_description
1 polymer ?
#
loop_
_entity_poly.entity_id
_entity_poly.type
_entity_poly.pdbx_seq_one_letter_code
_entity_poly.pdbx_strand_id
1 'polypeptide(L)' 'MSVILIMLPAALILAGLGVWAFIMAAKKGQFDDLDTPAIRAVFDDDDVPVSHTKGKADAQNPSGRAADDTAHTERV' A
#
# COMPACT_ATOMS: atom_id res chain seq x y z
N MET A 1 -1.57 54.10 -15.00
CA MET A 1 -1.54 53.23 -16.20
C MET A 1 -0.16 52.59 -16.32
N SER A 2 0.09 51.55 -15.53
CA SER A 2 1.42 50.88 -15.47
C SER A 2 1.34 49.47 -14.87
N VAL A 3 0.32 49.18 -14.06
CA VAL A 3 0.10 47.87 -13.42
C VAL A 3 0.05 46.71 -14.42
N ILE A 4 -0.46 46.94 -15.63
CA ILE A 4 -0.49 45.95 -16.71
C ILE A 4 0.91 45.48 -17.10
N LEU A 5 1.92 46.34 -17.04
CA LEU A 5 3.30 45.98 -17.37
C LEU A 5 3.91 45.00 -16.36
N ILE A 6 3.39 44.94 -15.14
CA ILE A 6 3.84 44.00 -14.09
C ILE A 6 2.94 42.77 -14.07
N MET A 7 1.62 42.94 -14.21
CA MET A 7 0.68 41.82 -14.17
C MET A 7 0.78 40.90 -15.39
N LEU A 8 1.06 41.43 -16.58
CA LEU A 8 1.18 40.61 -17.79
C LEU A 8 2.35 39.61 -17.70
N PRO A 9 3.60 40.00 -17.40
CA PRO A 9 4.68 39.04 -17.24
C PRO A 9 4.47 38.13 -16.03
N ALA A 10 3.92 38.62 -14.92
CA ALA A 10 3.60 37.79 -13.76
C ALA A 10 2.59 36.68 -14.11
N ALA A 11 1.54 37.01 -14.87
CA ALA A 11 0.56 36.03 -15.34
C ALA A 11 1.18 35.01 -16.31
N LEU A 12 2.04 35.44 -17.23
CA LEU A 12 2.75 34.53 -18.15
C LEU A 12 3.67 33.57 -17.40
N ILE A 13 4.40 34.05 -16.39
CA ILE A 13 5.26 33.21 -15.53
C ILE A 13 4.39 32.20 -14.79
N LEU A 14 3.30 32.63 -14.17
CA LEU A 14 2.41 31.75 -13.42
C LEU A 14 1.78 30.69 -14.32
N ALA A 15 1.31 31.08 -15.50
CA ALA A 15 0.76 30.15 -16.50
C ALA A 15 1.83 29.16 -16.98
N GLY A 16 3.04 29.64 -17.26
CA GLY A 16 4.18 28.80 -17.66
C GLY A 16 4.56 27.79 -16.59
N LEU A 17 4.60 28.20 -15.32
CA LEU A 17 4.85 27.31 -14.18
C LEU A 17 3.74 26.26 -14.04
N GLY A 18 2.48 26.65 -14.23
CA GLY A 18 1.35 25.72 -14.20
C GLY A 18 1.46 24.65 -15.28
N VAL A 19 1.74 25.04 -16.53
CA VAL A 19 1.93 24.11 -17.65
C VAL A 19 3.15 23.21 -17.41
N TRP A 20 4.26 23.77 -16.95
CA TRP A 20 5.46 23.00 -16.65
C TRP A 20 5.22 21.95 -15.54
N ALA A 21 4.56 22.35 -14.44
CA ALA A 21 4.20 21.45 -13.36
C ALA A 21 3.23 20.35 -13.82
N PHE A 22 2.24 20.70 -14.66
CA PHE A 22 1.30 19.75 -15.24
C PHE A 22 2.02 18.70 -16.10
N ILE A 23 2.90 19.12 -17.02
CA ILE A 23 3.67 18.21 -17.87
C ILE A 23 4.58 17.31 -17.02
N MET A 24 5.22 17.86 -15.99
CA MET A 24 6.04 17.08 -15.06
C MET A 24 5.22 16.02 -14.33
N ALA A 25 4.05 16.37 -13.78
CA ALA A 25 3.17 15.46 -13.07
C ALA A 25 2.62 14.35 -14.00
N ALA A 26 2.22 14.72 -15.22
CA ALA A 26 1.76 13.79 -16.24
C ALA A 26 2.87 12.79 -16.62
N LYS A 27 4.11 13.26 -16.80
CA LYS A 27 5.27 12.39 -17.08
C LYS A 27 5.65 11.50 -15.89
N LYS A 28 5.39 11.94 -14.66
CA LYS A 28 5.70 11.19 -13.43
C LYS A 28 4.66 10.09 -13.13
N GLY A 29 3.61 9.97 -13.95
CA GLY A 29 2.61 8.91 -13.77
C GLY A 29 1.73 9.09 -12.53
N GLN A 30 1.59 10.31 -12.00
CA GLN A 30 0.74 10.57 -10.82
C GLN A 30 -0.74 10.19 -11.05
N PHE A 31 -1.16 10.07 -12.30
CA PHE A 31 -2.52 9.67 -12.67
C PHE A 31 -2.71 8.16 -12.83
N ASP A 32 -1.63 7.36 -12.79
CA ASP A 32 -1.64 5.89 -12.98
C ASP A 32 -2.26 5.16 -11.77
N ASP A 33 -2.18 5.76 -10.57
CA ASP A 33 -2.72 5.19 -9.32
C ASP A 33 -4.21 5.55 -9.06
N LEU A 34 -4.85 6.28 -9.99
CA LEU A 34 -6.30 6.55 -9.93
C LEU A 34 -7.14 5.41 -10.50
N ASP A 35 -6.53 4.50 -11.28
CA ASP A 35 -7.24 3.44 -11.99
C ASP A 35 -7.52 2.19 -11.14
N THR A 36 -6.91 2.04 -9.96
CA THR A 36 -6.93 0.77 -9.19
C THR A 36 -7.75 0.75 -7.87
N PRO A 37 -7.93 1.82 -7.07
CA PRO A 37 -8.55 1.66 -5.74
C PRO A 37 -10.09 1.69 -5.73
N ALA A 38 -10.76 2.31 -6.70
CA ALA A 38 -12.22 2.50 -6.67
C ALA A 38 -13.01 1.19 -6.93
N ILE A 39 -12.47 0.30 -7.77
CA ILE A 39 -13.11 -0.98 -8.09
C ILE A 39 -12.95 -1.95 -6.91
N ARG A 40 -11.80 -1.95 -6.25
CA ARG A 40 -11.52 -2.84 -5.11
C ARG A 40 -12.43 -2.56 -3.91
N ALA A 41 -12.79 -1.30 -3.66
CA ALA A 41 -13.67 -0.94 -2.56
C ALA A 41 -15.17 -1.23 -2.79
N VAL A 42 -15.62 -1.41 -4.04
CA VAL A 42 -17.03 -1.69 -4.38
C VAL A 42 -17.27 -3.18 -4.65
N PHE A 43 -16.24 -3.92 -5.08
CA PHE A 43 -16.36 -5.33 -5.46
C PHE A 43 -15.68 -6.33 -4.49
N ASP A 44 -14.89 -5.89 -3.48
CA ASP A 44 -14.32 -6.81 -2.46
C ASP A 44 -15.23 -7.05 -1.24
N ASP A 45 -16.42 -6.45 -1.16
CA ASP A 45 -17.35 -6.69 -0.03
C ASP A 45 -18.06 -8.06 -0.09
N ASP A 46 -17.98 -8.78 -1.23
CA ASP A 46 -18.76 -10.00 -1.44
C ASP A 46 -17.98 -11.32 -1.37
N ASP A 47 -16.65 -11.36 -1.29
CA ASP A 47 -15.93 -12.64 -1.14
C ASP A 47 -14.46 -12.48 -0.68
N VAL A 48 -14.20 -12.44 0.64
CA VAL A 48 -12.99 -13.07 1.24
C VAL A 48 -13.09 -13.15 2.78
N PRO A 49 -13.09 -14.36 3.39
CA PRO A 49 -12.84 -14.49 4.81
C PRO A 49 -11.35 -14.19 5.09
N VAL A 50 -11.07 -13.01 5.64
CA VAL A 50 -9.71 -12.64 6.10
C VAL A 50 -9.31 -13.51 7.30
N SER A 51 -8.68 -14.65 6.99
CA SER A 51 -7.95 -15.44 7.98
C SER A 51 -6.66 -14.70 8.35
N HIS A 52 -6.76 -13.82 9.34
CA HIS A 52 -5.61 -13.25 10.02
C HIS A 52 -4.88 -14.33 10.84
N THR A 53 -4.06 -15.14 10.18
CA THR A 53 -3.03 -15.94 10.87
C THR A 53 -1.67 -15.65 10.26
N LYS A 54 -1.08 -14.52 10.65
CA LYS A 54 0.38 -14.42 10.74
C LYS A 54 0.83 -13.44 11.82
N GLY A 55 0.26 -13.58 13.00
CA GLY A 55 1.00 -13.32 14.22
C GLY A 55 2.00 -14.45 14.40
N LYS A 56 3.25 -14.24 13.98
CA LYS A 56 4.40 -14.95 14.56
C LYS A 56 4.43 -14.55 16.04
N ALA A 57 3.63 -15.21 16.86
CA ALA A 57 3.84 -15.28 18.30
C ALA A 57 4.82 -16.43 18.53
N ASP A 58 6.09 -16.09 18.70
CA ASP A 58 6.89 -16.52 19.85
C ASP A 58 6.47 -17.85 20.51
N ALA A 59 6.62 -18.97 19.81
CA ALA A 59 6.45 -20.30 20.43
C ALA A 59 7.27 -21.41 19.75
N GLN A 60 8.30 -21.08 18.97
CA GLN A 60 9.24 -22.07 18.45
C GLN A 60 10.48 -22.11 19.37
N ASN A 61 10.33 -22.69 20.57
CA ASN A 61 11.43 -23.39 21.22
C ASN A 61 11.19 -24.90 21.00
N PRO A 62 11.78 -25.51 19.95
CA PRO A 62 11.57 -26.90 19.61
C PRO A 62 12.62 -27.78 20.30
N SER A 63 12.68 -27.78 21.63
CA SER A 63 13.52 -28.72 22.36
C SER A 63 12.84 -29.17 23.65
N GLY A 64 12.30 -30.40 23.65
CA GLY A 64 12.14 -31.15 24.90
C GLY A 64 10.90 -32.04 25.11
N ARG A 65 10.00 -32.27 24.14
CA ARG A 65 8.76 -33.02 24.45
C ARG A 65 8.26 -34.09 23.47
N ALA A 66 9.13 -34.61 22.60
CA ALA A 66 8.79 -35.74 21.73
C ALA A 66 9.86 -36.84 21.84
N ALA A 67 9.90 -37.49 22.99
CA ALA A 67 10.40 -38.84 23.23
C ALA A 67 9.78 -39.23 24.59
N ASP A 68 9.08 -40.32 24.79
CA ASP A 68 8.81 -41.47 23.95
C ASP A 68 7.79 -42.26 24.78
N ASP A 69 6.53 -42.20 24.37
CA ASP A 69 5.43 -42.94 24.98
C ASP A 69 5.39 -44.33 24.31
N THR A 70 6.43 -45.15 24.55
CA THR A 70 6.54 -46.48 23.93
C THR A 70 7.23 -47.50 24.83
N ALA A 71 6.61 -47.90 25.96
CA ALA A 71 6.90 -49.21 26.57
C ALA A 71 5.82 -49.65 27.58
N HIS A 72 4.87 -50.42 27.07
CA HIS A 72 4.38 -51.65 27.69
C HIS A 72 4.05 -51.67 29.19
N THR A 73 2.75 -51.56 29.47
CA THR A 73 2.06 -52.57 30.28
C THR A 73 2.25 -53.95 29.61
N GLU A 74 3.11 -54.82 30.14
CA GLU A 74 2.92 -56.28 30.29
C GLU A 74 4.21 -56.97 30.82
N ARG A 75 4.07 -57.74 31.91
CA ARG A 75 4.97 -58.81 32.42
C ARG A 75 6.25 -58.39 33.16
N VAL A 76 6.22 -58.42 34.52
CA VAL A 76 6.76 -59.48 35.41
C VAL A 76 6.23 -59.23 36.83
#